data_AF-A0A8T4E9K7-F1
#
_entry.id   AF-A0A8T4E9K7-F1
#
_cell.length_a   1.000
_cell.length_b   1.000
_cell.length_c   1.000
_cell.angle_alpha   90.00
_cell.angle_beta   90.00
_cell.angle_gamma   90.00
#
_symmetry.space_group_name_H-M   'P 1'
#
loop_
_entity.id
_entity.type
_entity.pdbx_description
1 polymer ?
#
loop_
_entity_poly.entity_id
_entity_poly.type
_entity_poly.pdbx_seq_one_letter_code
_entity_poly.pdbx_strand_id
1 'polypeptide(L)'
;MASKEIETAIDELTEKVDKLTDELASLREELEVLKSLPSVIDKVDSIESELKEVQSTISPMTKMDDLISSIESLNEDMSSVKDSKELEKLGKKLADLIKTVESVDSNIEGVKSSQGLELVDSKMDDIISSVKNVDESMKQILDSKESEVIIKKVDDILIVLSETEVISKKLDDLQGYVANLSGIEERVQDLSNQFEETNEIVGIIVRQLDDIERKYNLSIDKISETAELVEKIAMGSTTEQTSSKSPGKKPSKEIEDEEEKDKPKPVSKVNLPSTIDALMERLLGLVNPHTEAKQMAEALEDVRDQLTTMIQGHTPVLFQFGKKARELKSYPPTATLNENDIAILNKDIKSWASKLKEIARES
;
A
#
# COMPACT_ATOMS: atom_id res chain seq x y z
N MET A 1 92.39 30.49 156.15
CA MET A 1 91.04 29.93 155.90
C MET A 1 90.39 30.59 154.69
N ALA A 2 90.28 31.93 154.63
CA ALA A 2 89.64 32.66 153.51
C ALA A 2 90.10 32.26 152.09
N SER A 3 91.40 32.03 151.85
CA SER A 3 91.90 31.67 150.50
C SER A 3 91.34 30.34 149.98
N LYS A 4 91.09 29.36 150.87
CA LYS A 4 90.62 28.03 150.49
C LYS A 4 89.13 28.02 150.21
N GLU A 5 88.36 28.83 150.94
CA GLU A 5 86.93 29.05 150.67
C GLU A 5 86.72 29.78 149.34
N ILE A 6 87.59 30.73 149.00
CA ILE A 6 87.57 31.41 147.71
C ILE A 6 87.85 30.42 146.57
N GLU A 7 88.84 29.54 146.73
CA GLU A 7 89.21 28.54 145.73
C GLU A 7 88.06 27.54 145.49
N THR A 8 87.42 27.04 146.56
CA THR A 8 86.23 26.19 146.45
C THR A 8 85.03 26.91 145.80
N ALA A 9 84.83 28.20 146.09
CA ALA A 9 83.77 28.98 145.45
C ALA A 9 84.04 29.23 143.96
N ILE A 10 85.31 29.34 143.56
CA ILE A 10 85.73 29.45 142.15
C ILE A 10 85.50 28.13 141.42
N ASP A 11 85.82 26.99 142.04
CA ASP A 11 85.59 25.66 141.45
C ASP A 11 84.10 25.40 141.24
N GLU A 12 83.25 25.67 142.25
CA GLU A 12 81.78 25.54 142.12
C GLU A 12 81.20 26.50 141.07
N LEU A 13 81.77 27.70 140.94
CA LEU A 13 81.36 28.65 139.92
C LEU A 13 81.74 28.15 138.53
N THR A 14 82.93 27.56 138.39
CA THR A 14 83.42 26.98 137.13
C THR A 14 82.54 25.81 136.70
N GLU A 15 82.19 24.91 137.61
CA GLU A 15 81.29 23.78 137.33
C GLU A 15 79.89 24.26 136.90
N LYS A 16 79.36 25.33 137.52
CA LYS A 16 78.10 25.94 137.09
C LYS A 16 78.19 26.58 135.72
N VAL A 17 79.33 27.19 135.39
CA VAL A 17 79.57 27.79 134.06
C VAL A 17 79.66 26.71 132.99
N ASP A 18 80.35 25.59 133.26
CA ASP A 18 80.42 24.45 132.34
C ASP A 18 79.03 23.85 132.12
N LYS A 19 78.26 23.66 133.18
CA LYS A 19 76.88 23.16 133.07
C LYS A 19 75.97 24.11 132.28
N LEU A 20 76.08 25.42 132.49
CA LEU A 20 75.37 26.42 131.69
C LEU A 20 75.80 26.39 130.22
N THR A 21 77.07 26.09 129.94
CA THR A 21 77.61 25.97 128.58
C THR A 21 77.01 24.75 127.88
N ASP A 22 76.88 23.62 128.59
CA ASP A 22 76.24 22.40 128.08
C ASP A 22 74.73 22.58 127.87
N GLU A 23 74.04 23.25 128.79
CA GLU A 23 72.61 23.60 128.64
C GLU A 23 72.40 24.55 127.46
N LEU A 24 73.29 25.54 127.25
CA LEU A 24 73.27 26.43 126.09
C LEU A 24 73.53 25.69 124.77
N ALA A 25 74.45 24.72 124.77
CA ALA A 25 74.72 23.89 123.60
C ALA A 25 73.48 23.05 123.23
N SER A 26 72.83 22.45 124.23
CA SER A 26 71.60 21.67 124.04
C SER A 26 70.45 22.54 123.53
N LEU A 27 70.25 23.73 124.11
CA LEU A 27 69.24 24.70 123.63
C LEU A 27 69.51 25.15 122.20
N ARG A 28 70.77 25.30 121.80
CA ARG A 28 71.16 25.67 120.44
C ARG A 28 70.84 24.56 119.44
N GLU A 29 71.01 23.30 119.84
CA GLU A 29 70.62 22.14 119.03
C GLU A 29 69.10 22.04 118.87
N GLU A 30 68.33 22.27 119.94
CA GLU A 30 66.86 22.35 119.87
C GLU A 30 66.38 23.52 118.99
N LEU A 31 67.07 24.67 119.03
CA LEU A 31 66.79 25.81 118.15
C LEU A 31 67.14 25.53 116.67
N GLU A 32 68.10 24.63 116.41
CA GLU A 32 68.43 24.22 115.05
C GLU A 32 67.26 23.48 114.40
N VAL A 33 66.49 22.70 115.19
CA VAL A 33 65.26 22.04 114.72
C VAL A 33 64.20 23.07 114.31
N LEU A 34 64.10 24.19 115.02
CA LEU A 34 63.19 25.31 114.68
C LEU A 34 63.56 26.01 113.37
N LYS A 35 64.78 25.86 112.84
CA LYS A 35 65.12 26.36 111.49
C LYS A 35 64.41 25.62 110.38
N SER A 36 63.85 24.43 110.65
CA SER A 36 63.03 23.68 109.68
C SER A 36 61.57 24.14 109.63
N LEU A 37 61.14 24.99 110.56
CA LEU A 37 59.77 25.48 110.68
C LEU A 37 59.26 26.24 109.42
N PRO A 38 60.07 27.06 108.71
CA PRO A 38 59.66 27.68 107.45
C PRO A 38 59.28 26.65 106.37
N SER A 39 60.04 25.55 106.28
CA SER A 39 59.72 24.48 105.32
C SER A 39 58.41 23.76 105.65
N VAL A 40 58.02 23.70 106.93
CA VAL A 40 56.72 23.15 107.34
C VAL A 40 55.59 24.10 106.95
N ILE A 41 55.78 25.41 107.12
CA ILE A 41 54.81 26.43 106.71
C ILE A 41 54.57 26.37 105.20
N ASP A 42 55.64 26.32 104.38
CA ASP A 42 55.52 26.21 102.93
C ASP A 42 54.74 24.95 102.50
N LYS A 43 54.93 23.83 103.20
CA LYS A 43 54.18 22.59 102.94
C LYS A 43 52.71 22.72 103.34
N VAL A 44 52.39 23.42 104.42
CA VAL A 44 51.00 23.67 104.84
C VAL A 44 50.28 24.54 103.82
N ASP A 45 50.93 25.58 103.30
CA ASP A 45 50.35 26.45 102.25
C ASP A 45 50.13 25.68 100.93
N SER A 46 51.05 24.76 100.60
CA SER A 46 50.88 23.85 99.46
C SER A 46 49.68 22.92 99.66
N ILE A 47 49.52 22.34 100.86
CA ILE A 47 48.37 21.49 101.20
C ILE A 47 47.07 22.29 101.16
N GLU A 48 47.03 23.54 101.66
CA GLU A 48 45.83 24.37 101.58
C GLU A 48 45.44 24.67 100.13
N SER A 49 46.43 24.90 99.27
CA SER A 49 46.22 25.13 97.84
C SER A 49 45.66 23.89 97.13
N GLU A 50 46.25 22.71 97.39
CA GLU A 50 45.74 21.43 96.90
C GLU A 50 44.33 21.14 97.41
N LEU A 51 44.04 21.47 98.68
CA LEU A 51 42.71 21.27 99.27
C LEU A 51 41.65 22.16 98.59
N LYS A 52 41.99 23.41 98.27
CA LYS A 52 41.11 24.32 97.50
C LYS A 52 40.88 23.81 96.08
N GLU A 53 41.91 23.26 95.44
CA GLU A 53 41.79 22.66 94.12
C GLU A 53 40.87 21.44 94.15
N VAL A 54 41.07 20.53 95.11
CA VAL A 54 40.19 19.38 95.33
C VAL A 54 38.75 19.83 95.61
N GLN A 55 38.54 20.83 96.45
CA GLN A 55 37.20 21.38 96.72
C GLN A 55 36.53 21.97 95.46
N SER A 56 37.30 22.64 94.59
CA SER A 56 36.82 23.12 93.30
C SER A 56 36.50 21.96 92.34
N THR A 57 37.26 20.88 92.40
CA THR A 57 37.05 19.68 91.55
C THR A 57 35.85 18.86 91.99
N ILE A 58 35.46 18.91 93.28
CA ILE A 58 34.31 18.17 93.83
C ILE A 58 33.00 18.98 93.76
N SER A 59 33.05 20.30 93.65
CA SER A 59 31.84 21.14 93.44
C SER A 59 30.92 20.67 92.30
N PRO A 60 31.40 20.16 91.14
CA PRO A 60 30.57 19.58 90.10
C PRO A 60 29.80 18.32 90.51
N MET A 61 30.15 17.63 91.61
CA MET A 61 29.36 16.50 92.11
C MET A 61 27.96 16.91 92.60
N THR A 62 27.71 18.20 92.84
CA THR A 62 26.34 18.71 93.04
C THR A 62 25.46 18.58 91.79
N LYS A 63 26.04 18.39 90.60
CA LYS A 63 25.31 18.04 89.36
C LYS A 63 24.95 16.55 89.28
N MET A 64 25.38 15.73 90.24
CA MET A 64 25.00 14.33 90.32
C MET A 64 23.54 14.18 90.75
N ASP A 65 23.02 15.10 91.58
CA ASP A 65 21.60 15.15 91.95
C ASP A 65 20.73 15.48 90.73
N ASP A 66 21.14 16.43 89.89
CA ASP A 66 20.45 16.75 88.62
C ASP A 66 20.41 15.55 87.66
N LEU A 67 21.50 14.76 87.61
CA LEU A 67 21.55 13.53 86.81
C LEU A 67 20.64 12.45 87.39
N ILE A 68 20.57 12.30 88.71
CA ILE A 68 19.68 11.35 89.37
C ILE A 68 18.21 11.72 89.08
N SER A 69 17.83 12.98 89.25
CA SER A 69 16.48 13.44 88.92
C SER A 69 16.14 13.27 87.43
N SER A 70 17.10 13.49 86.53
CA SER A 70 16.91 13.26 85.09
C SER A 70 16.74 11.77 84.75
N ILE A 71 17.41 10.88 85.48
CA ILE A 71 17.27 9.43 85.30
C ILE A 71 15.91 8.96 85.84
N GLU A 72 15.45 9.50 86.98
CA GLU A 72 14.13 9.20 87.53
C GLU A 72 13.01 9.65 86.59
N SER A 73 13.11 10.86 86.01
CA SER A 73 12.14 11.34 85.02
C SER A 73 12.16 10.50 83.74
N LEU A 74 13.35 10.11 83.25
CA LEU A 74 13.48 9.20 82.11
C LEU A 74 12.86 7.83 82.37
N ASN A 75 12.99 7.31 83.59
CA ASN A 75 12.40 6.04 83.97
C ASN A 75 10.87 6.11 84.05
N GLU A 76 10.32 7.23 84.53
CA GLU A 76 8.88 7.49 84.56
C GLU A 76 8.31 7.66 83.14
N ASP A 77 8.99 8.43 82.28
CA ASP A 77 8.66 8.57 80.86
C ASP A 77 8.68 7.21 80.15
N MET A 78 9.70 6.38 80.41
CA MET A 78 9.80 5.05 79.78
C MET A 78 8.72 4.07 80.27
N SER A 79 8.30 4.16 81.54
CA SER A 79 7.15 3.41 82.04
C SER A 79 5.86 3.85 81.35
N SER A 80 5.67 5.15 81.13
CA SER A 80 4.49 5.68 80.44
C SER A 80 4.42 5.27 78.95
N VAL A 81 5.57 5.14 78.27
CA VAL A 81 5.67 4.62 76.90
C VAL A 81 5.37 3.12 76.85
N LYS A 82 5.76 2.36 77.87
CA LYS A 82 5.47 0.93 77.97
C LYS A 82 3.98 0.65 78.17
N ASP A 83 3.29 1.49 78.93
CA ASP A 83 1.85 1.39 79.18
C ASP A 83 0.99 2.14 78.14
N SER A 84 1.64 2.77 77.15
CA SER A 84 0.97 3.51 76.10
C SER A 84 0.21 2.57 75.17
N LYS A 85 -1.12 2.74 75.13
CA LYS A 85 -2.02 2.11 74.14
C LYS A 85 -1.57 2.33 72.69
N GLU A 86 -0.74 3.34 72.42
CA GLU A 86 -0.18 3.58 71.08
C GLU A 86 0.82 2.49 70.68
N LEU A 87 1.64 1.97 71.61
CA LEU A 87 2.59 0.87 71.31
C LEU A 87 1.84 -0.43 70.99
N GLU A 88 0.76 -0.72 71.72
CA GLU A 88 -0.11 -1.86 71.44
C GLU A 88 -0.86 -1.73 70.11
N LYS A 89 -1.35 -0.52 69.78
CA LYS A 89 -1.95 -0.22 68.46
C LYS A 89 -0.92 -0.39 67.34
N LEU A 90 0.32 0.04 67.55
CA LEU A 90 1.39 -0.07 66.57
C LEU A 90 1.80 -1.53 66.37
N GLY A 91 1.83 -2.33 67.45
CA GLY A 91 2.00 -3.78 67.40
C GLY A 91 0.88 -4.47 66.61
N LYS A 92 -0.39 -4.07 66.80
CA LYS A 92 -1.53 -4.59 66.01
C LYS A 92 -1.43 -4.22 64.53
N LYS A 93 -1.10 -2.97 64.20
CA LYS A 93 -0.88 -2.54 62.81
C LYS A 93 0.28 -3.28 62.14
N LEU A 94 1.35 -3.54 62.89
CA LEU A 94 2.48 -4.32 62.38
C LEU A 94 2.08 -5.77 62.10
N ALA A 95 1.30 -6.40 62.99
CA ALA A 95 0.78 -7.75 62.77
C ALA A 95 -0.16 -7.84 61.55
N ASP A 96 -1.01 -6.85 61.33
CA ASP A 96 -1.89 -6.77 60.16
C ASP A 96 -1.08 -6.58 58.86
N LEU A 97 -0.01 -5.77 58.91
CA LEU A 97 0.90 -5.61 57.79
C LEU A 97 1.65 -6.90 57.46
N ILE A 98 2.13 -7.64 58.48
CA ILE A 98 2.77 -8.95 58.29
C ILE A 98 1.81 -9.91 57.59
N LYS A 99 0.56 -10.02 58.04
CA LYS A 99 -0.46 -10.87 57.38
C LYS A 99 -0.74 -10.46 55.94
N THR A 100 -0.74 -9.16 55.66
CA THR A 100 -0.94 -8.63 54.31
C THR A 100 0.24 -9.01 53.41
N VAL A 101 1.47 -8.90 53.92
CA VAL A 101 2.68 -9.31 53.20
C VAL A 101 2.69 -10.82 52.95
N GLU A 102 2.35 -11.65 53.94
CA GLU A 102 2.22 -13.11 53.79
C GLU A 102 1.15 -13.49 52.74
N SER A 103 0.01 -12.79 52.74
CA SER A 103 -1.03 -13.00 51.72
C SER A 103 -0.59 -12.58 50.32
N VAL A 104 0.18 -11.50 50.20
CA VAL A 104 0.75 -11.06 48.92
C VAL A 104 1.79 -12.06 48.42
N ASP A 105 2.64 -12.58 49.31
CA ASP A 105 3.66 -13.58 48.97
C ASP A 105 3.00 -14.88 48.45
N SER A 106 1.97 -15.36 49.14
CA SER A 106 1.17 -16.52 48.69
C SER A 106 0.48 -16.28 47.34
N ASN A 107 -0.05 -15.08 47.10
CA ASN A 107 -0.63 -14.72 45.80
C ASN A 107 0.42 -14.66 44.68
N ILE A 108 1.64 -14.18 44.97
CA ILE A 108 2.75 -14.14 44.02
C ILE A 108 3.20 -15.55 43.67
N GLU A 109 3.29 -16.46 44.65
CA GLU A 109 3.56 -17.88 44.38
C GLU A 109 2.43 -18.51 43.54
N GLY A 110 1.18 -18.18 43.82
CA GLY A 110 0.02 -18.60 43.02
C GLY A 110 0.09 -18.12 41.57
N VAL A 111 0.55 -16.90 41.31
CA VAL A 111 0.73 -16.36 39.94
C VAL A 111 1.89 -17.06 39.22
N LYS A 112 3.01 -17.32 39.90
CA LYS A 112 4.15 -18.07 39.33
C LYS A 112 3.82 -19.53 39.02
N SER A 113 2.97 -20.15 39.83
CA SER A 113 2.43 -21.51 39.67
C SER A 113 1.24 -21.56 38.70
N SER A 114 0.63 -20.42 38.38
CA SER A 114 -0.54 -20.40 37.52
C SER A 114 -0.15 -20.86 36.12
N GLN A 115 -0.84 -21.90 35.67
CA GLN A 115 -0.83 -22.47 34.32
C GLN A 115 -0.86 -21.42 33.18
N GLY A 116 -1.29 -20.19 33.48
CA GLY A 116 -1.30 -19.05 32.57
C GLY A 116 0.08 -18.54 32.18
N LEU A 117 1.10 -18.61 33.05
CA LEU A 117 2.45 -18.16 32.70
C LEU A 117 3.17 -19.16 31.77
N GLU A 118 3.05 -20.46 32.04
CA GLU A 118 3.51 -21.52 31.12
C GLU A 118 2.74 -21.50 29.78
N LEU A 119 1.45 -21.17 29.80
CA LEU A 119 0.66 -20.94 28.58
C LEU A 119 1.11 -19.71 27.79
N VAL A 120 1.59 -18.67 28.47
CA VAL A 120 2.13 -17.48 27.79
C VAL A 120 3.49 -17.79 27.19
N ASP A 121 4.36 -18.51 27.89
CA ASP A 121 5.67 -18.91 27.37
C ASP A 121 5.52 -19.85 26.15
N SER A 122 4.66 -20.86 26.24
CA SER A 122 4.38 -21.74 25.09
C SER A 122 3.77 -20.99 23.90
N LYS A 123 2.82 -20.08 24.13
CA LYS A 123 2.28 -19.22 23.06
C LYS A 123 3.33 -18.27 22.49
N MET A 124 4.26 -17.79 23.31
CA MET A 124 5.36 -16.94 22.86
C MET A 124 6.29 -17.74 21.93
N ASP A 125 6.60 -18.99 22.26
CA ASP A 125 7.38 -19.89 21.40
C ASP A 125 6.64 -20.22 20.09
N ASP A 126 5.33 -20.43 20.14
CA ASP A 126 4.47 -20.62 18.95
C ASP A 126 4.46 -19.38 18.05
N ILE A 127 4.44 -18.17 18.66
CA ILE A 127 4.54 -16.92 17.92
C ILE A 127 5.93 -16.76 17.31
N ILE A 128 7.00 -17.04 18.06
CA ILE A 128 8.39 -16.94 17.57
C ILE A 128 8.60 -17.89 16.38
N SER A 129 8.09 -19.12 16.45
CA SER A 129 8.17 -20.09 15.35
C SER A 129 7.32 -19.66 14.14
N SER A 130 6.12 -19.14 14.36
CA SER A 130 5.28 -18.59 13.29
C SER A 130 5.93 -17.41 12.57
N VAL A 131 6.55 -16.49 13.32
CA VAL A 131 7.27 -15.34 12.76
C VAL A 131 8.47 -15.79 11.92
N LYS A 132 9.24 -16.79 12.38
CA LYS A 132 10.34 -17.36 11.59
C LYS A 132 9.85 -18.00 10.28
N ASN A 133 8.74 -18.74 10.31
CA ASN A 133 8.18 -19.35 9.11
C ASN A 133 7.71 -18.30 8.09
N VAL A 134 7.14 -17.17 8.56
CA VAL A 134 6.76 -16.05 7.70
C VAL A 134 7.99 -15.40 7.07
N ASP A 135 9.05 -15.16 7.84
CA ASP A 135 10.30 -14.58 7.34
C ASP A 135 10.94 -15.47 6.26
N GLU A 136 11.01 -16.78 6.49
CA GLU A 136 11.50 -17.76 5.50
C GLU A 136 10.64 -17.80 4.24
N SER A 137 9.31 -17.78 4.38
CA SER A 137 8.38 -17.75 3.24
C SER A 137 8.53 -16.46 2.43
N MET A 138 8.72 -15.32 3.11
CA MET A 138 8.90 -14.03 2.47
C MET A 138 10.24 -13.96 1.72
N LYS A 139 11.29 -14.57 2.28
CA LYS A 139 12.58 -14.71 1.62
C LYS A 139 12.50 -15.61 0.39
N GLN A 140 11.77 -16.72 0.45
CA GLN A 140 11.52 -17.56 -0.72
C GLN A 140 10.74 -16.83 -1.82
N ILE A 141 9.78 -15.97 -1.48
CA ILE A 141 9.05 -15.16 -2.46
C ILE A 141 9.97 -14.13 -3.12
N LEU A 142 10.82 -13.46 -2.33
CA LEU A 142 11.80 -12.49 -2.84
C LEU A 142 12.86 -13.15 -3.74
N ASP A 143 13.37 -14.30 -3.32
CA ASP A 143 14.35 -15.10 -4.09
C ASP A 143 13.68 -15.92 -5.20
N SER A 144 12.34 -15.90 -5.29
CA SER A 144 11.64 -16.61 -6.36
C SER A 144 11.94 -15.95 -7.70
N LYS A 145 12.28 -16.77 -8.68
CA LYS A 145 12.46 -16.34 -10.07
C LYS A 145 11.21 -15.66 -10.63
N GLU A 146 10.03 -15.96 -10.08
CA GLU A 146 8.79 -15.31 -10.47
C GLU A 146 8.76 -13.83 -10.06
N SER A 147 9.22 -13.50 -8.85
CA SER A 147 9.33 -12.11 -8.39
C SER A 147 10.33 -11.32 -9.25
N GLU A 148 11.48 -11.90 -9.56
CA GLU A 148 12.47 -11.30 -10.47
C GLU A 148 11.91 -11.08 -11.88
N VAL A 149 11.16 -12.06 -12.41
CA VAL A 149 10.48 -11.95 -13.71
C VAL A 149 9.38 -10.89 -13.69
N ILE A 150 8.62 -10.79 -12.60
CA ILE A 150 7.59 -9.76 -12.42
C ILE A 150 8.23 -8.38 -12.39
N ILE A 151 9.29 -8.18 -11.60
CA ILE A 151 10.02 -6.91 -11.52
C ILE A 151 10.56 -6.54 -12.90
N LYS A 152 11.17 -7.49 -13.61
CA LYS A 152 11.70 -7.25 -14.96
C LYS A 152 10.62 -6.90 -15.97
N LYS A 153 9.45 -7.55 -15.91
CA LYS A 153 8.29 -7.20 -16.75
C LYS A 153 7.74 -5.81 -16.43
N VAL A 154 7.73 -5.41 -15.15
CA VAL A 154 7.32 -4.06 -14.75
C VAL A 154 8.30 -3.02 -15.29
N ASP A 155 9.61 -3.27 -15.20
CA ASP A 155 10.63 -2.39 -15.79
C ASP A 155 10.51 -2.31 -17.32
N ASP A 156 10.29 -3.43 -18.01
CA ASP A 156 10.07 -3.46 -19.46
C ASP A 156 8.82 -2.64 -19.85
N ILE A 157 7.73 -2.75 -19.08
CA ILE A 157 6.52 -1.94 -19.29
C ILE A 157 6.81 -0.45 -19.06
N LEU A 158 7.57 -0.11 -18.02
CA LEU A 158 7.93 1.28 -17.73
C LEU A 158 8.81 1.85 -18.84
N ILE A 159 9.75 1.08 -19.40
CA ILE A 159 10.57 1.50 -20.55
C ILE A 159 9.69 1.73 -21.78
N VAL A 160 8.76 0.82 -22.09
CA VAL A 160 7.82 0.98 -23.23
C VAL A 160 6.90 2.19 -23.04
N LEU A 161 6.47 2.49 -21.81
CA LEU A 161 5.69 3.69 -21.51
C LEU A 161 6.54 4.97 -21.56
N SER A 162 7.85 4.87 -21.28
CA SER A 162 8.82 5.96 -21.38
C SER A 162 9.14 6.32 -22.82
N GLU A 163 8.91 5.41 -23.78
CA GLU A 163 8.97 5.68 -25.21
C GLU A 163 7.76 6.50 -25.69
N THR A 164 7.55 7.67 -25.07
CA THR A 164 6.54 8.67 -25.41
C THR A 164 6.60 9.07 -26.89
N GLU A 165 7.75 8.90 -27.52
CA GLU A 165 8.00 9.15 -28.94
C GLU A 165 7.22 8.21 -29.87
N VAL A 166 7.02 6.93 -29.50
CA VAL A 166 6.23 5.97 -30.29
C VAL A 166 4.74 6.31 -30.22
N ILE A 167 4.27 6.72 -29.04
CA ILE A 167 2.89 7.16 -28.84
C ILE A 167 2.65 8.47 -29.59
N SER A 168 3.58 9.42 -29.53
CA SER A 168 3.50 10.69 -30.28
C SER A 168 3.45 10.45 -31.78
N LYS A 169 4.32 9.57 -32.31
CA LYS A 169 4.34 9.26 -33.74
C LYS A 169 3.04 8.61 -34.22
N LYS A 170 2.47 7.68 -33.44
CA LYS A 170 1.17 7.08 -33.76
C LYS A 170 0.02 8.10 -33.69
N LEU A 171 0.12 9.09 -32.79
CA LEU A 171 -0.85 10.17 -32.71
C LEU A 171 -0.76 11.09 -33.93
N ASP A 172 0.45 11.44 -34.37
CA ASP A 172 0.67 12.22 -35.59
C ASP A 172 0.18 11.47 -36.83
N ASP A 173 0.45 10.16 -36.94
CA ASP A 173 -0.06 9.32 -38.02
C ASP A 173 -1.60 9.31 -38.04
N LEU A 174 -2.25 9.15 -36.89
CA LEU A 174 -3.71 9.21 -36.77
C LEU A 174 -4.29 10.57 -37.16
N GLN A 175 -3.64 11.67 -36.76
CA GLN A 175 -4.04 13.00 -37.19
C GLN A 175 -3.91 13.17 -38.72
N GLY A 176 -2.85 12.62 -39.32
CA GLY A 176 -2.69 12.58 -40.77
C GLY A 176 -3.80 11.80 -41.48
N TYR A 177 -4.19 10.64 -40.95
CA TYR A 177 -5.33 9.87 -41.48
C TYR A 177 -6.65 10.65 -41.39
N VAL A 178 -6.91 11.33 -40.27
CA VAL A 178 -8.12 12.15 -40.08
C VAL A 178 -8.16 13.29 -41.09
N ALA A 179 -7.04 13.99 -41.29
CA ALA A 179 -6.95 15.07 -42.28
C ALA A 179 -7.23 14.57 -43.72
N ASN A 180 -6.70 13.39 -44.07
CA ASN A 180 -6.98 12.78 -45.38
C ASN A 180 -8.45 12.36 -45.54
N LEU A 181 -9.08 11.86 -44.47
CA LEU A 181 -10.51 11.53 -44.48
C LEU A 181 -11.39 12.78 -44.65
N SER A 182 -11.03 13.91 -44.04
CA SER A 182 -11.73 15.19 -44.26
C SER A 182 -11.61 15.67 -45.71
N GLY A 183 -10.47 15.46 -46.38
CA GLY A 183 -10.35 15.75 -47.81
C GLY A 183 -11.18 14.82 -48.71
N ILE A 184 -11.47 13.59 -48.26
CA ILE A 184 -12.39 12.68 -48.97
C ILE A 184 -13.84 13.12 -48.75
N GLU A 185 -14.19 13.56 -47.54
CA GLU A 185 -15.52 14.11 -47.22
C GLU A 185 -15.87 15.31 -48.12
N GLU A 186 -14.94 16.26 -48.28
CA GLU A 186 -15.11 17.40 -49.19
C GLU A 186 -15.37 16.96 -50.63
N ARG A 187 -14.60 16.00 -51.16
CA ARG A 187 -14.82 15.46 -52.52
C ARG A 187 -16.15 14.75 -52.67
N VAL A 188 -16.59 14.02 -51.65
CA VAL A 188 -17.91 13.36 -51.65
C VAL A 188 -19.03 14.39 -51.65
N GLN A 189 -18.87 15.48 -50.90
CA GLN A 189 -19.82 16.59 -50.89
C GLN A 189 -19.91 17.26 -52.28
N ASP A 190 -18.77 17.54 -52.91
CA ASP A 190 -18.71 18.13 -54.25
C ASP A 190 -19.36 17.22 -55.30
N LEU A 191 -19.07 15.92 -55.26
CA LEU A 191 -19.72 14.92 -56.12
C LEU A 191 -21.23 14.90 -55.92
N SER A 192 -21.70 14.97 -54.66
CA SER A 192 -23.13 15.00 -54.35
C SER A 192 -23.82 16.22 -54.95
N ASN A 193 -23.20 17.40 -54.88
CA ASN A 193 -23.73 18.63 -55.47
C ASN A 193 -23.81 18.50 -57.00
N GLN A 194 -22.78 17.95 -57.66
CA GLN A 194 -22.79 17.70 -59.10
C GLN A 194 -23.90 16.72 -59.53
N PHE A 195 -24.18 15.70 -58.71
CA PHE A 195 -25.30 14.78 -58.97
C PHE A 195 -26.66 15.48 -58.87
N GLU A 196 -26.81 16.41 -57.92
CA GLU A 196 -28.04 17.20 -57.79
C GLU A 196 -28.27 18.09 -59.02
N GLU A 197 -27.23 18.81 -59.47
CA GLU A 197 -27.27 19.59 -60.72
C GLU A 197 -27.57 18.71 -61.93
N THR A 198 -26.95 17.53 -62.02
CA THR A 198 -27.20 16.59 -63.12
C THR A 198 -28.64 16.10 -63.11
N ASN A 199 -29.21 15.78 -61.94
CA ASN A 199 -30.61 15.39 -61.81
C ASN A 199 -31.57 16.51 -62.22
N GLU A 200 -31.24 17.76 -61.90
CA GLU A 200 -32.03 18.92 -62.34
C GLU A 200 -32.00 19.06 -63.87
N ILE A 201 -30.82 18.96 -64.48
CA ILE A 201 -30.67 19.01 -65.95
C ILE A 201 -31.47 17.88 -66.61
N VAL A 202 -31.35 16.65 -66.10
CA VAL A 202 -32.13 15.51 -66.60
C VAL A 202 -33.63 15.79 -66.46
N GLY A 203 -34.08 16.37 -65.34
CA GLY A 203 -35.46 16.76 -65.13
C GLY A 203 -35.95 17.79 -66.15
N ILE A 204 -35.12 18.77 -66.53
CA ILE A 204 -35.43 19.74 -67.59
C ILE A 204 -35.56 19.03 -68.95
N ILE A 205 -34.61 18.15 -69.28
CA ILE A 205 -34.62 17.40 -70.55
C ILE A 205 -35.88 16.54 -70.67
N VAL A 206 -36.28 15.83 -69.61
CA VAL A 206 -37.50 15.01 -69.61
C VAL A 206 -38.74 15.88 -69.88
N ARG A 207 -38.85 17.06 -69.26
CA ARG A 207 -39.96 18.00 -69.53
C ARG A 207 -39.95 18.52 -70.97
N GLN A 208 -38.76 18.78 -71.53
CA GLN A 208 -38.64 19.20 -72.92
C GLN A 208 -39.03 18.10 -73.90
N LEU A 209 -38.65 16.84 -73.63
CA LEU A 209 -39.07 15.68 -74.41
C LEU A 209 -40.58 15.50 -74.39
N ASP A 210 -41.21 15.66 -73.22
CA ASP A 210 -42.67 15.61 -73.06
C ASP A 210 -43.38 16.73 -73.84
N ASP A 211 -42.85 17.97 -73.83
CA ASP A 211 -43.39 19.07 -74.63
C ASP A 211 -43.24 18.84 -76.14
N ILE A 212 -42.11 18.27 -76.58
CA ILE A 212 -41.88 17.87 -77.98
C ILE A 212 -42.87 16.77 -78.39
N GLU A 213 -43.04 15.73 -77.57
CA GLU A 213 -43.99 14.65 -77.83
C GLU A 213 -45.41 15.19 -77.96
N ARG A 214 -45.83 16.07 -77.06
CA ARG A 214 -47.16 16.72 -77.12
C ARG A 214 -47.33 17.55 -78.40
N LYS A 215 -46.35 18.37 -78.78
CA LYS A 215 -46.39 19.17 -80.01
C LYS A 215 -46.39 18.30 -81.27
N TYR A 216 -45.66 17.19 -81.26
CA TYR A 216 -45.60 16.24 -82.35
C TYR A 216 -46.94 15.54 -82.55
N ASN A 217 -47.55 15.02 -81.47
CA ASN A 217 -48.89 14.43 -81.51
C ASN A 217 -49.94 15.42 -82.02
N LEU A 218 -49.90 16.67 -81.55
CA LEU A 218 -50.81 17.72 -82.02
C LEU A 218 -50.59 18.11 -83.49
N SER A 219 -49.36 17.95 -84.00
CA SER A 219 -49.04 18.15 -85.41
C SER A 219 -49.52 16.97 -86.26
N ILE A 220 -49.41 15.73 -85.76
CA ILE A 220 -50.00 14.53 -86.38
C ILE A 220 -51.51 14.68 -86.48
N ASP A 221 -52.18 15.14 -85.42
CA ASP A 221 -53.63 15.34 -85.42
C ASP A 221 -54.03 16.34 -86.50
N LYS A 222 -53.35 17.49 -86.59
CA LYS A 222 -53.61 18.50 -87.64
C LYS A 222 -53.33 18.00 -89.05
N ILE A 223 -52.25 17.23 -89.24
CA ILE A 223 -51.94 16.61 -90.54
C ILE A 223 -53.03 15.61 -90.90
N SER A 224 -53.52 14.83 -89.93
CA SER A 224 -54.62 13.88 -90.12
C SER A 224 -55.92 14.59 -90.49
N GLU A 225 -56.29 15.68 -89.79
CA GLU A 225 -57.44 16.52 -90.14
C GLU A 225 -57.32 17.11 -91.56
N THR A 226 -56.13 17.57 -91.93
CA THR A 226 -55.86 18.12 -93.26
C THR A 226 -55.93 17.02 -94.33
N ALA A 227 -55.40 15.83 -94.03
CA ALA A 227 -55.47 14.68 -94.91
C ALA A 227 -56.93 14.23 -95.12
N GLU A 228 -57.76 14.20 -94.08
CA GLU A 228 -59.20 13.93 -94.18
C GLU A 228 -59.92 14.98 -95.02
N LEU A 229 -59.57 16.27 -94.89
CA LEU A 229 -60.11 17.33 -95.74
C LEU A 229 -59.71 17.15 -97.21
N VAL A 230 -58.45 16.81 -97.49
CA VAL A 230 -57.95 16.52 -98.83
C VAL A 230 -58.63 15.27 -99.40
N GLU A 231 -58.81 14.21 -98.60
CA GLU A 231 -59.54 13.00 -98.98
C GLU A 231 -61.00 13.33 -99.30
N LYS A 232 -61.67 14.15 -98.50
CA LYS A 232 -63.05 14.60 -98.75
C LYS A 232 -63.18 15.44 -100.02
N ILE A 233 -62.17 16.26 -100.34
CA ILE A 233 -62.10 17.02 -101.59
C ILE A 233 -61.84 16.07 -102.78
N ALA A 234 -60.91 15.12 -102.63
CA ALA A 234 -60.60 14.13 -103.65
C ALA A 234 -61.79 13.19 -103.93
N MET A 235 -62.55 12.80 -102.90
CA MET A 235 -63.80 12.04 -103.00
C MET A 235 -64.96 12.84 -103.60
N GLY A 236 -64.87 14.18 -103.62
CA GLY A 236 -65.79 15.06 -104.35
C GLY A 236 -65.60 15.06 -105.87
N SER A 237 -64.53 14.41 -106.36
CA SER A 237 -64.22 14.27 -107.79
C SER A 237 -63.96 12.80 -108.13
N THR A 238 -65.04 12.11 -108.52
CA THR A 238 -65.06 10.88 -109.34
C THR A 238 -64.27 9.65 -108.86
N THR A 239 -65.04 8.67 -108.38
CA THR A 239 -65.21 7.30 -108.89
C THR A 239 -63.98 6.39 -109.15
N GLU A 240 -64.03 5.26 -108.43
CA GLU A 240 -63.60 3.88 -108.79
C GLU A 240 -62.20 3.32 -108.43
N GLN A 241 -62.29 2.16 -107.73
CA GLN A 241 -61.48 0.94 -107.81
C GLN A 241 -60.32 0.64 -106.82
N THR A 242 -60.72 -0.13 -105.78
CA THR A 242 -60.23 -1.48 -105.36
C THR A 242 -58.82 -1.74 -104.79
N SER A 243 -58.85 -2.31 -103.57
CA SER A 243 -58.02 -3.43 -103.01
C SER A 243 -56.55 -3.14 -102.68
N SER A 244 -55.88 -3.66 -101.64
CA SER A 244 -56.18 -4.52 -100.48
C SER A 244 -54.92 -4.66 -99.60
N LYS A 245 -55.12 -4.94 -98.30
CA LYS A 245 -54.26 -5.70 -97.35
C LYS A 245 -52.81 -5.26 -97.02
N SER A 246 -52.62 -4.94 -95.74
CA SER A 246 -51.41 -5.04 -94.90
C SER A 246 -51.02 -6.50 -94.56
N PRO A 247 -49.96 -6.80 -93.76
CA PRO A 247 -48.61 -6.22 -93.62
C PRO A 247 -47.48 -7.28 -93.74
N GLY A 248 -46.22 -6.85 -93.93
CA GLY A 248 -45.06 -7.74 -94.04
C GLY A 248 -43.88 -7.38 -93.12
N LYS A 249 -43.52 -8.36 -92.27
CA LYS A 249 -42.16 -8.83 -91.95
C LYS A 249 -41.21 -8.08 -90.98
N LYS A 250 -40.91 -8.83 -89.90
CA LYS A 250 -39.59 -9.25 -89.35
C LYS A 250 -38.76 -8.21 -88.56
N PRO A 251 -37.95 -8.67 -87.57
CA PRO A 251 -36.66 -9.25 -87.92
C PRO A 251 -36.23 -10.49 -87.12
N SER A 252 -35.37 -11.29 -87.77
CA SER A 252 -34.40 -12.19 -87.15
C SER A 252 -33.04 -11.68 -87.64
N LYS A 253 -32.06 -11.53 -86.75
CA LYS A 253 -30.68 -11.95 -87.03
C LYS A 253 -29.82 -11.93 -85.78
N GLU A 254 -29.38 -13.12 -85.41
CA GLU A 254 -28.16 -13.41 -84.65
C GLU A 254 -26.93 -12.88 -85.39
N ILE A 255 -25.90 -12.52 -84.62
CA ILE A 255 -24.49 -12.67 -84.94
C ILE A 255 -23.80 -13.13 -83.63
N GLU A 256 -23.66 -14.46 -83.49
CA GLU A 256 -22.45 -15.19 -83.02
C GLU A 256 -21.19 -14.55 -83.62
N ASP A 257 -19.98 -14.57 -83.09
CA ASP A 257 -19.25 -15.13 -81.96
C ASP A 257 -17.92 -14.30 -82.00
N GLU A 258 -16.96 -14.31 -81.09
CA GLU A 258 -16.18 -15.45 -80.62
C GLU A 258 -15.12 -14.90 -79.64
N GLU A 259 -14.89 -15.67 -78.56
CA GLU A 259 -13.57 -16.04 -77.99
C GLU A 259 -12.62 -14.98 -77.37
N GLU A 260 -11.87 -15.22 -76.28
CA GLU A 260 -11.67 -16.36 -75.36
C GLU A 260 -10.75 -15.86 -74.22
N LYS A 261 -10.96 -16.30 -72.96
CA LYS A 261 -9.96 -17.06 -72.16
C LYS A 261 -10.32 -17.21 -70.68
N ASP A 262 -10.36 -18.49 -70.31
CA ASP A 262 -10.13 -19.13 -69.01
C ASP A 262 -11.03 -18.83 -67.81
N LYS A 263 -12.17 -19.52 -67.81
CA LYS A 263 -12.79 -20.07 -66.59
C LYS A 263 -12.34 -21.53 -66.40
N PRO A 264 -12.02 -21.98 -65.18
CA PRO A 264 -12.25 -23.38 -64.84
C PRO A 264 -13.76 -23.62 -64.61
N LYS A 265 -14.23 -24.76 -65.13
CA LYS A 265 -15.61 -25.27 -65.09
C LYS A 265 -16.14 -25.53 -63.66
N PRO A 266 -17.47 -25.58 -63.49
CA PRO A 266 -18.13 -25.54 -62.19
C PRO A 266 -18.11 -26.91 -61.51
N VAL A 267 -17.67 -26.96 -60.26
CA VAL A 267 -17.79 -28.16 -59.42
C VAL A 267 -19.00 -27.97 -58.49
N SER A 268 -20.12 -28.46 -59.00
CA SER A 268 -21.19 -29.16 -58.27
C SER A 268 -21.37 -28.90 -56.76
N LYS A 269 -22.52 -28.31 -56.43
CA LYS A 269 -23.28 -28.49 -55.17
C LYS A 269 -22.43 -28.37 -53.90
N VAL A 270 -22.05 -27.14 -53.59
CA VAL A 270 -21.55 -26.76 -52.27
C VAL A 270 -22.68 -27.04 -51.27
N ASN A 271 -22.52 -28.03 -50.41
CA ASN A 271 -23.29 -28.11 -49.16
C ASN A 271 -22.82 -26.94 -48.29
N LEU A 272 -23.32 -25.73 -48.57
CA LEU A 272 -22.98 -24.47 -47.91
C LEU A 272 -22.93 -24.59 -46.37
N PRO A 273 -23.86 -25.31 -45.70
CA PRO A 273 -23.77 -25.51 -44.25
C PRO A 273 -22.55 -26.33 -43.81
N SER A 274 -22.16 -27.34 -44.59
CA SER A 274 -21.04 -28.24 -44.27
C SER A 274 -19.68 -27.55 -44.44
N THR A 275 -19.57 -26.61 -45.37
CA THR A 275 -18.33 -25.83 -45.55
C THR A 275 -18.22 -24.73 -44.50
N ILE A 276 -19.33 -24.09 -44.12
CA ILE A 276 -19.36 -23.15 -42.99
C ILE A 276 -18.94 -23.87 -41.70
N ASP A 277 -19.44 -25.08 -41.46
CA ASP A 277 -19.05 -25.89 -40.30
C ASP A 277 -17.56 -26.20 -40.25
N ALA A 278 -16.97 -26.60 -41.38
CA ALA A 278 -15.54 -26.89 -41.46
C ALA A 278 -14.68 -25.65 -41.14
N LEU A 279 -15.09 -24.46 -41.59
CA LEU A 279 -14.39 -23.20 -41.30
C LEU A 279 -14.49 -22.82 -39.83
N MET A 280 -15.67 -22.99 -39.23
CA MET A 280 -15.89 -22.65 -37.82
C MET A 280 -15.22 -23.65 -36.88
N GLU A 281 -15.18 -24.94 -37.23
CA GLU A 281 -14.46 -25.97 -36.48
C GLU A 281 -12.94 -25.74 -36.52
N ARG A 282 -12.41 -25.34 -37.68
CA ARG A 282 -11.00 -24.93 -37.82
C ARG A 282 -10.67 -23.74 -36.92
N LEU A 283 -11.55 -22.74 -36.84
CA LEU A 283 -11.36 -21.61 -35.92
C LEU A 283 -11.39 -22.05 -34.46
N LEU A 284 -12.36 -22.87 -34.06
CA LEU A 284 -12.44 -23.39 -32.68
C LEU A 284 -11.19 -24.18 -32.29
N GLY A 285 -10.60 -24.95 -33.20
CA GLY A 285 -9.34 -25.67 -32.96
C GLY A 285 -8.15 -24.73 -32.70
N LEU A 286 -8.20 -23.51 -33.24
CA LEU A 286 -7.19 -22.48 -33.00
C LEU A 286 -7.46 -21.66 -31.73
N VAL A 287 -8.63 -21.76 -31.09
CA VAL A 287 -8.90 -21.05 -29.83
C VAL A 287 -8.32 -21.83 -28.65
N ASN A 288 -7.03 -21.63 -28.37
CA ASN A 288 -6.35 -22.25 -27.23
C ASN A 288 -5.29 -21.28 -26.62
N PRO A 289 -4.80 -21.54 -25.40
CA PRO A 289 -3.85 -20.66 -24.70
C PRO A 289 -2.48 -20.50 -25.37
N HIS A 290 -2.14 -21.38 -26.32
CA HIS A 290 -0.86 -21.37 -27.02
C HIS A 290 -0.93 -20.68 -28.37
N THR A 291 -2.14 -20.35 -28.84
CA THR A 291 -2.32 -19.63 -30.10
C THR A 291 -1.97 -18.16 -29.91
N GLU A 292 -1.13 -17.65 -30.81
CA GLU A 292 -0.80 -16.24 -30.88
C GLU A 292 -2.01 -15.43 -31.36
N ALA A 293 -2.25 -14.26 -30.75
CA ALA A 293 -3.35 -13.37 -31.09
C ALA A 293 -3.30 -12.97 -32.58
N LYS A 294 -2.10 -12.78 -33.13
CA LYS A 294 -1.87 -12.50 -34.54
C LYS A 294 -2.32 -13.67 -35.43
N GLN A 295 -1.93 -14.89 -35.08
CA GLN A 295 -2.33 -16.10 -35.80
C GLN A 295 -3.86 -16.30 -35.78
N MET A 296 -4.50 -16.05 -34.64
CA MET A 296 -5.95 -16.10 -34.53
C MET A 296 -6.63 -15.00 -35.37
N ALA A 297 -6.05 -13.80 -35.42
CA ALA A 297 -6.57 -12.70 -36.21
C ALA A 297 -6.50 -12.97 -37.72
N GLU A 298 -5.38 -13.52 -38.20
CA GLU A 298 -5.21 -13.94 -39.59
C GLU A 298 -6.23 -15.03 -39.95
N ALA A 299 -6.41 -16.03 -39.08
CA ALA A 299 -7.42 -17.07 -39.28
C ALA A 299 -8.86 -16.52 -39.35
N LEU A 300 -9.20 -15.51 -38.53
CA LEU A 300 -10.51 -14.85 -38.57
C LEU A 300 -10.74 -14.05 -39.85
N GLU A 301 -9.69 -13.41 -40.40
CA GLU A 301 -9.78 -12.72 -41.70
C GLU A 301 -9.89 -13.70 -42.86
N ASP A 302 -9.11 -14.78 -42.85
CA ASP A 302 -9.20 -15.83 -43.87
C ASP A 302 -10.61 -16.42 -43.93
N VAL A 303 -11.22 -16.71 -42.77
CA VAL A 303 -12.59 -17.21 -42.72
C VAL A 303 -13.59 -16.15 -43.16
N ARG A 304 -13.41 -14.88 -42.79
CA ARG A 304 -14.26 -13.79 -43.29
C ARG A 304 -14.22 -13.71 -44.80
N ASP A 305 -13.04 -13.78 -45.41
CA ASP A 305 -12.88 -13.61 -46.85
C ASP A 305 -13.47 -14.80 -47.60
N GLN A 306 -13.26 -16.01 -47.11
CA GLN A 306 -13.91 -17.21 -47.64
C GLN A 306 -15.44 -17.13 -47.53
N LEU A 307 -15.97 -16.73 -46.36
CA LEU A 307 -17.41 -16.57 -46.19
C LEU A 307 -18.00 -15.45 -47.06
N THR A 308 -17.24 -14.38 -47.32
CA THR A 308 -17.67 -13.28 -48.22
C THR A 308 -17.80 -13.75 -49.67
N THR A 309 -16.96 -14.71 -50.10
CA THR A 309 -17.12 -15.32 -51.43
C THR A 309 -18.30 -16.30 -51.50
N MET A 310 -18.71 -16.88 -50.37
CA MET A 310 -19.77 -17.90 -50.30
C MET A 310 -21.16 -17.33 -50.04
N ILE A 311 -21.27 -16.19 -49.34
CA ILE A 311 -22.53 -15.53 -48.97
C ILE A 311 -22.62 -14.22 -49.75
N GLN A 312 -23.59 -14.11 -50.66
CA GLN A 312 -23.82 -12.87 -51.41
C GLN A 312 -24.45 -11.81 -50.49
N GLY A 313 -23.66 -10.80 -50.10
CA GLY A 313 -24.13 -9.64 -49.35
C GLY A 313 -23.36 -9.37 -48.06
N HIS A 314 -23.36 -8.10 -47.62
CA HIS A 314 -22.75 -7.70 -46.36
C HIS A 314 -23.60 -8.15 -45.17
N THR A 315 -23.25 -9.30 -44.58
CA THR A 315 -23.91 -9.76 -43.36
C THR A 315 -23.29 -9.10 -42.13
N PRO A 316 -24.08 -8.70 -41.11
CA PRO A 316 -23.57 -8.17 -39.85
C PRO A 316 -22.55 -9.10 -39.18
N VAL A 317 -22.64 -10.41 -39.43
CA VAL A 317 -21.74 -11.41 -38.88
C VAL A 317 -20.33 -11.28 -39.49
N LEU A 318 -20.20 -11.09 -40.81
CA LEU A 318 -18.90 -10.87 -41.46
C LEU A 318 -18.17 -9.64 -40.90
N PHE A 319 -18.91 -8.59 -40.53
CA PHE A 319 -18.35 -7.41 -39.87
C PHE A 319 -17.77 -7.74 -38.49
N GLN A 320 -18.42 -8.62 -37.72
CA GLN A 320 -17.93 -9.04 -36.40
C GLN A 320 -16.61 -9.81 -36.50
N PHE A 321 -16.44 -10.69 -37.51
CA PHE A 321 -15.14 -11.34 -37.78
C PHE A 321 -14.04 -10.30 -38.01
N GLY A 322 -14.28 -9.33 -38.88
CA GLY A 322 -13.30 -8.27 -39.18
C GLY A 322 -13.05 -7.31 -38.00
N LYS A 323 -14.02 -7.12 -37.11
CA LYS A 323 -13.83 -6.34 -35.87
C LYS A 323 -12.93 -7.11 -34.89
N LYS A 324 -13.24 -8.38 -34.63
CA LYS A 324 -12.48 -9.22 -33.71
C LYS A 324 -11.05 -9.51 -34.20
N ALA A 325 -10.85 -9.68 -35.50
CA ALA A 325 -9.51 -9.77 -36.07
C ALA A 325 -8.68 -8.49 -35.84
N ARG A 326 -9.28 -7.31 -36.01
CA ARG A 326 -8.61 -6.02 -35.74
C ARG A 326 -8.28 -5.83 -34.26
N GLU A 327 -9.19 -6.22 -33.37
CA GLU A 327 -8.93 -6.23 -31.93
C GLU A 327 -7.72 -7.12 -31.59
N LEU A 328 -7.66 -8.34 -32.12
CA LEU A 328 -6.54 -9.25 -31.87
C LEU A 328 -5.23 -8.81 -32.54
N LYS A 329 -5.27 -8.10 -33.68
CA LYS A 329 -4.08 -7.48 -34.31
C LYS A 329 -3.50 -6.31 -33.51
N SER A 330 -4.29 -5.71 -32.62
CA SER A 330 -3.81 -4.63 -31.75
C SER A 330 -2.93 -5.15 -30.61
N TYR A 331 -2.91 -6.48 -30.38
CA TYR A 331 -2.09 -7.10 -29.35
C TYR A 331 -0.62 -7.15 -29.81
N PRO A 332 0.34 -7.20 -28.87
CA PRO A 332 1.75 -7.42 -29.20
C PRO A 332 1.93 -8.67 -30.08
N PRO A 333 2.88 -8.70 -31.04
CA PRO A 333 3.01 -9.79 -32.00
C PRO A 333 3.20 -11.19 -31.38
N THR A 334 3.75 -11.26 -30.17
CA THR A 334 4.01 -12.51 -29.42
C THR A 334 2.97 -12.78 -28.33
N ALA A 335 1.90 -11.97 -28.24
CA ALA A 335 0.86 -12.17 -27.24
C ALA A 335 0.01 -13.39 -27.60
N THR A 336 -0.14 -14.31 -26.67
CA THR A 336 -1.07 -15.44 -26.80
C THR A 336 -2.47 -15.06 -26.34
N LEU A 337 -3.47 -15.83 -26.75
CA LEU A 337 -4.84 -15.63 -26.31
C LEU A 337 -4.96 -15.82 -24.78
N ASN A 338 -5.49 -14.81 -24.08
CA ASN A 338 -5.77 -14.94 -22.65
C ASN A 338 -7.08 -15.72 -22.41
N GLU A 339 -7.34 -16.12 -21.16
CA GLU A 339 -8.52 -16.93 -20.81
C GLU A 339 -9.86 -16.24 -21.15
N ASN A 340 -9.92 -14.91 -21.03
CA ASN A 340 -11.12 -14.13 -21.37
C ASN A 340 -11.35 -14.11 -22.88
N ASP A 341 -10.30 -13.91 -23.68
CA ASP A 341 -10.34 -13.91 -25.13
C ASP A 341 -10.75 -15.29 -25.66
N ILE A 342 -10.22 -16.35 -25.05
CA ILE A 342 -10.62 -17.74 -25.34
C ILE A 342 -12.09 -17.96 -25.05
N ALA A 343 -12.60 -17.52 -23.89
CA ALA A 343 -14.00 -17.67 -23.53
C ALA A 343 -14.93 -16.89 -24.48
N ILE A 344 -14.55 -15.66 -24.81
CA ILE A 344 -15.31 -14.78 -25.72
C ILE A 344 -15.30 -15.35 -27.14
N LEU A 345 -14.13 -15.70 -27.69
CA LEU A 345 -14.00 -16.27 -29.03
C LEU A 345 -14.77 -17.58 -29.17
N ASN A 346 -14.68 -18.48 -28.18
CA ASN A 346 -15.45 -19.72 -28.21
C ASN A 346 -16.97 -19.49 -28.24
N LYS A 347 -17.46 -18.48 -27.49
CA LYS A 347 -18.87 -18.12 -27.48
C LYS A 347 -19.30 -17.46 -28.79
N ASP A 348 -18.49 -16.53 -29.27
CA ASP A 348 -18.77 -15.73 -30.47
C ASP A 348 -18.73 -16.60 -31.72
N ILE A 349 -17.70 -17.43 -31.90
CA ILE A 349 -17.56 -18.36 -33.04
C ILE A 349 -18.76 -19.31 -33.09
N LYS A 350 -19.20 -19.88 -31.95
CA LYS A 350 -20.42 -20.72 -31.91
C LYS A 350 -21.68 -19.94 -32.28
N SER A 351 -21.81 -18.69 -31.83
CA SER A 351 -22.94 -17.83 -32.16
C SER A 351 -22.96 -17.46 -33.65
N TRP A 352 -21.81 -17.11 -34.21
CA TRP A 352 -21.65 -16.77 -35.62
C TRP A 352 -21.92 -17.96 -36.52
N ALA A 353 -21.46 -19.16 -36.15
CA ALA A 353 -21.72 -20.38 -36.90
C ALA A 353 -23.24 -20.62 -37.07
N SER A 354 -24.01 -20.47 -36.00
CA SER A 354 -25.47 -20.61 -36.04
C SER A 354 -26.13 -19.56 -36.94
N LYS A 355 -25.72 -18.29 -36.84
CA LYS A 355 -26.28 -17.20 -37.65
C LYS A 355 -25.91 -17.32 -39.13
N LEU A 356 -24.68 -17.74 -39.45
CA LEU A 356 -24.25 -17.96 -40.82
C LEU A 356 -25.00 -19.12 -41.48
N LYS A 357 -25.32 -20.17 -40.72
CA LYS A 357 -26.17 -21.27 -41.20
C LYS A 357 -27.61 -20.83 -41.47
N GLU A 358 -28.15 -19.96 -40.64
CA GLU A 358 -29.49 -19.39 -40.83
C GLU A 358 -29.52 -18.57 -42.11
N ILE A 359 -28.57 -17.63 -42.27
CA ILE A 359 -28.44 -16.81 -43.48
C ILE A 359 -28.22 -17.68 -44.72
N ALA A 360 -27.33 -18.68 -44.64
CA ALA A 360 -27.05 -19.59 -45.75
C ALA A 360 -28.20 -20.57 -46.08
N ARG A 361 -29.22 -20.67 -45.23
CA ARG A 361 -30.48 -21.39 -45.52
C ARG A 361 -31.55 -20.48 -46.12
N GLU A 362 -31.47 -19.18 -45.85
CA GLU A 362 -32.40 -18.16 -46.34
C GLU A 362 -32.01 -17.61 -47.72
N SER A 363 -30.71 -17.63 -48.05
CA SER A 363 -30.13 -17.38 -49.38
C SER A 363 -30.18 -18.62 -50.26
#